data_AF-A0A4R4FEZ7-F1
#
_entry.id   AF-A0A4R4FEZ7-F1
#
_cell.length_a   1.000
_cell.length_b   1.000
_cell.length_c   1.000
_cell.angle_alpha   90.00
_cell.angle_beta   90.00
_cell.angle_gamma   90.00
#
_symmetry.space_group_name_H-M   'P 1'
#
loop_
_entity.id
_entity.type
_entity.pdbx_description
1 polymer ?
#
loop_
_entity_poly.entity_id
_entity_poly.type
_entity_poly.pdbx_seq_one_letter_code
_entity_poly.pdbx_strand_id
1 'polypeptide(L)'
;MEQIVKNFKTQGGKHCITNSLKQIFTYYGYAMSEEMMFGLASGLSFLYINQSSSPMINGRTKVFEFEKKLAERLNIKTGCRSGKDYDRISAVSKHMIDTGNPVLIYVDMPYMSYLGMDKDSHFGGHAVEETCRTMLNPPAQLLGINGIMKFSKEILKWEKFDSAKLRQAGMVNYFQINESGGTGGGIFRSMYGHFLTEAAHILEDDTIASLGQEFIRASELWDSIADGLWQLSLAGDTALLKKLSRSIRYIYDIEKTLYLSLEKAINSTCLS
;
A
#
# COMPACT_ATOMS: atom_id res chain seq x y z
N MET A 1 -32.30 -3.39 -15.85
CA MET A 1 -32.74 -3.08 -14.47
C MET A 1 -31.49 -3.14 -13.61
N GLU A 2 -31.19 -2.07 -12.89
CA GLU A 2 -30.05 -2.05 -11.98
C GLU A 2 -30.42 -2.83 -10.72
N GLN A 3 -29.62 -3.82 -10.35
CA GLN A 3 -29.84 -4.65 -9.17
C GLN A 3 -28.72 -4.38 -8.17
N ILE A 4 -29.09 -3.82 -7.02
CA ILE A 4 -28.18 -3.49 -5.93
C ILE A 4 -28.43 -4.50 -4.79
N VAL A 5 -27.36 -4.99 -4.18
CA VAL A 5 -27.46 -5.85 -2.99
C VAL A 5 -28.16 -5.08 -1.86
N LYS A 6 -29.33 -5.57 -1.43
CA LYS A 6 -30.13 -4.92 -0.38
C LYS A 6 -29.29 -4.75 0.89
N ASN A 7 -29.41 -3.61 1.57
CA ASN A 7 -28.66 -3.26 2.79
C ASN A 7 -27.13 -3.09 2.61
N PHE A 8 -26.59 -3.12 1.40
CA PHE A 8 -25.19 -2.79 1.16
C PHE A 8 -24.94 -1.30 1.45
N LYS A 9 -23.98 -0.99 2.33
CA LYS A 9 -23.66 0.38 2.76
C LYS A 9 -22.38 0.86 2.08
N THR A 10 -22.53 1.76 1.12
CA THR A 10 -21.39 2.45 0.48
C THR A 10 -20.68 3.37 1.46
N GLN A 11 -19.35 3.32 1.47
CA GLN A 11 -18.50 4.09 2.39
C GLN A 11 -17.33 4.72 1.65
N GLY A 12 -16.88 5.90 2.12
CA GLY A 12 -15.60 6.47 1.71
C GLY A 12 -14.43 5.74 2.38
N GLY A 13 -13.27 5.80 1.73
CA GLY A 13 -12.06 5.16 2.23
C GLY A 13 -10.77 5.55 1.53
N LYS A 14 -9.64 5.18 2.14
CA LYS A 14 -8.28 5.62 1.80
C LYS A 14 -7.63 4.82 0.68
N HIS A 15 -7.93 3.53 0.58
CA HIS A 15 -7.38 2.65 -0.45
C HIS A 15 -8.47 1.75 -1.07
N CYS A 16 -8.43 1.56 -2.39
CA CYS A 16 -9.53 0.97 -3.14
C CYS A 16 -9.87 -0.47 -2.72
N ILE A 17 -8.86 -1.28 -2.41
CA ILE A 17 -9.03 -2.67 -1.98
C ILE A 17 -9.60 -2.73 -0.56
N THR A 18 -8.98 -2.04 0.39
CA THR A 18 -9.39 -2.00 1.81
C THR A 18 -10.79 -1.41 1.96
N ASN A 19 -11.13 -0.32 1.26
CA ASN A 19 -12.48 0.24 1.32
C ASN A 19 -13.54 -0.70 0.70
N SER A 20 -13.19 -1.43 -0.36
CA SER A 20 -14.11 -2.43 -0.94
C SER A 20 -14.35 -3.59 0.03
N LEU A 21 -13.29 -4.07 0.69
CA LEU A 21 -13.39 -5.07 1.75
C LEU A 21 -14.19 -4.55 2.96
N LYS A 22 -13.95 -3.30 3.42
CA LYS A 22 -14.66 -2.64 4.53
C LYS A 22 -16.17 -2.71 4.36
N GLN A 23 -16.65 -2.44 3.15
CA GLN A 23 -18.07 -2.48 2.82
C GLN A 23 -18.63 -3.91 2.83
N ILE A 24 -17.87 -4.90 2.34
CA ILE A 24 -18.22 -6.34 2.40
C ILE A 24 -18.25 -6.84 3.86
N PHE A 25 -17.23 -6.52 4.65
CA PHE A 25 -17.15 -6.84 6.08
C PHE A 25 -18.32 -6.21 6.86
N THR A 26 -18.63 -4.93 6.59
CA THR A 26 -19.80 -4.24 7.16
C THR A 26 -21.12 -4.91 6.76
N TYR A 27 -21.25 -5.35 5.49
CA TYR A 27 -22.46 -6.03 4.99
C TYR A 27 -22.74 -7.34 5.73
N TYR A 28 -21.71 -8.13 6.03
CA TYR A 28 -21.83 -9.36 6.81
C TYR A 28 -21.88 -9.15 8.34
N GLY A 29 -21.91 -7.91 8.82
CA GLY A 29 -22.00 -7.57 10.25
C GLY A 29 -20.67 -7.55 11.02
N TYR A 30 -19.54 -7.69 10.32
CA TYR A 30 -18.19 -7.73 10.89
C TYR A 30 -17.42 -6.43 10.57
N ALA A 31 -17.98 -5.27 10.92
CA ALA A 31 -17.39 -3.97 10.58
C ALA A 31 -15.94 -3.84 11.11
N MET A 32 -15.02 -3.42 10.24
CA MET A 32 -13.59 -3.31 10.51
C MET A 32 -13.02 -2.08 9.79
N SER A 33 -12.07 -1.37 10.40
CA SER A 33 -11.37 -0.24 9.79
C SER A 33 -10.48 -0.69 8.62
N GLU A 34 -10.11 0.24 7.73
CA GLU A 34 -9.17 -0.08 6.65
C GLU A 34 -7.78 -0.35 7.21
N GLU A 35 -7.44 0.38 8.25
CA GLU A 35 -6.25 0.30 9.09
C GLU A 35 -6.12 -1.10 9.71
N MET A 36 -7.12 -1.57 10.47
CA MET A 36 -7.14 -2.90 11.08
C MET A 36 -7.02 -4.00 10.03
N MET A 37 -7.76 -3.91 8.93
CA MET A 37 -7.57 -4.83 7.81
C MET A 37 -6.15 -4.73 7.25
N PHE A 38 -5.59 -3.54 7.05
CA PHE A 38 -4.26 -3.37 6.46
C PHE A 38 -3.15 -3.96 7.33
N GLY A 39 -3.22 -3.83 8.66
CA GLY A 39 -2.30 -4.52 9.57
C GLY A 39 -2.47 -6.04 9.55
N LEU A 40 -3.69 -6.53 9.82
CA LEU A 40 -4.01 -7.96 9.85
C LEU A 40 -3.69 -8.65 8.52
N ALA A 41 -4.08 -8.04 7.40
CA ALA A 41 -3.95 -8.55 6.04
C ALA A 41 -2.57 -8.36 5.43
N SER A 42 -1.56 -8.01 6.22
CA SER A 42 -0.20 -8.01 5.70
C SER A 42 0.10 -6.86 4.77
N GLY A 43 -0.25 -5.62 5.14
CA GLY A 43 -0.29 -4.45 4.27
C GLY A 43 1.05 -3.79 3.91
N LEU A 44 1.85 -3.36 4.90
CA LEU A 44 2.97 -2.42 4.69
C LEU A 44 4.23 -3.09 4.13
N SER A 45 4.79 -2.50 3.07
CA SER A 45 6.01 -2.98 2.42
C SER A 45 6.86 -1.83 1.85
N PHE A 46 7.95 -2.18 1.18
CA PHE A 46 8.65 -1.30 0.25
C PHE A 46 9.30 -2.10 -0.89
N LEU A 47 9.17 -1.59 -2.11
CA LEU A 47 9.80 -2.12 -3.33
C LEU A 47 10.33 -0.94 -4.16
N TYR A 48 11.57 -1.01 -4.64
CA TYR A 48 12.07 -0.17 -5.75
C TYR A 48 12.35 -1.03 -6.97
N ILE A 49 11.70 -0.75 -8.10
CA ILE A 49 11.95 -1.41 -9.38
C ILE A 49 12.35 -0.39 -10.45
N ASN A 50 13.36 -0.71 -11.25
CA ASN A 50 13.83 0.13 -12.37
C ASN A 50 13.36 -0.48 -13.69
N GLN A 51 12.15 -0.15 -14.13
CA GLN A 51 11.60 -0.68 -15.39
C GLN A 51 12.13 0.10 -16.60
N SER A 52 11.96 -0.46 -17.80
CA SER A 52 12.35 0.16 -19.06
C SER A 52 11.64 1.49 -19.31
N SER A 53 10.33 1.54 -19.06
CA SER A 53 9.49 2.73 -19.13
C SER A 53 9.89 3.75 -18.05
N SER A 54 9.66 3.44 -16.78
CA SER A 54 9.96 4.29 -15.63
C SER A 54 10.45 3.49 -14.41
N PRO A 55 11.39 4.02 -13.61
CA PRO A 55 11.55 3.54 -12.24
C PRO A 55 10.29 3.83 -11.41
N MET A 56 10.01 2.96 -10.45
CA MET A 56 8.81 3.00 -9.64
C MET A 56 9.08 2.41 -8.25
N ILE A 57 8.57 3.06 -7.21
CA ILE A 57 8.46 2.50 -5.86
C ILE A 57 7.06 1.96 -5.58
N ASN A 58 6.92 1.14 -4.54
CA ASN A 58 5.61 0.75 -4.01
C ASN A 58 5.69 0.45 -2.51
N GLY A 59 4.61 0.79 -1.79
CA GLY A 59 4.56 0.72 -0.33
C GLY A 59 3.73 -0.41 0.28
N ARG A 60 3.18 -1.33 -0.52
CA ARG A 60 2.12 -2.24 -0.02
C ARG A 60 2.21 -3.69 -0.48
N THR A 61 1.31 -4.51 0.03
CA THR A 61 1.23 -5.95 -0.19
C THR A 61 0.61 -6.41 -1.51
N LYS A 62 0.89 -7.67 -1.94
CA LYS A 62 0.42 -8.19 -3.24
C LYS A 62 -1.09 -8.26 -3.26
N VAL A 63 -1.66 -7.82 -4.37
CA VAL A 63 -3.03 -8.19 -4.73
C VAL A 63 -3.14 -9.72 -4.69
N PHE A 64 -4.23 -10.22 -4.12
CA PHE A 64 -4.51 -11.63 -3.75
C PHE A 64 -3.75 -12.16 -2.52
N GLU A 65 -2.61 -11.59 -2.14
CA GLU A 65 -1.88 -11.97 -0.93
C GLU A 65 -2.44 -11.28 0.31
N PHE A 66 -2.87 -10.01 0.18
CA PHE A 66 -3.63 -9.29 1.20
C PHE A 66 -4.83 -10.11 1.65
N GLU A 67 -5.68 -10.45 0.68
CA GLU A 67 -6.98 -11.08 0.90
C GLU A 67 -6.80 -12.50 1.42
N LYS A 68 -5.81 -13.24 0.90
CA LYS A 68 -5.46 -14.57 1.38
C LYS A 68 -5.05 -14.54 2.85
N LYS A 69 -4.15 -13.62 3.25
CA LYS A 69 -3.67 -13.56 4.63
C LYS A 69 -4.74 -13.06 5.61
N LEU A 70 -5.57 -12.11 5.18
CA LEU A 70 -6.74 -11.68 5.93
C LEU A 70 -7.71 -12.86 6.14
N ALA A 71 -7.95 -13.64 5.09
CA ALA A 71 -8.80 -14.83 5.14
C ALA A 71 -8.25 -15.92 6.07
N GLU A 72 -6.96 -16.24 5.96
CA GLU A 72 -6.29 -17.23 6.83
C GLU A 72 -6.33 -16.81 8.30
N ARG A 73 -6.04 -15.54 8.61
CA ARG A 73 -5.98 -15.01 9.99
C ARG A 73 -7.35 -14.81 10.63
N LEU A 74 -8.37 -14.45 9.85
CA LEU A 74 -9.77 -14.32 10.31
C LEU A 74 -10.58 -15.62 10.17
N ASN A 75 -9.98 -16.71 9.70
CA ASN A 75 -10.64 -17.99 9.43
C ASN A 75 -11.86 -17.87 8.46
N ILE A 76 -11.73 -17.00 7.45
CA ILE A 76 -12.76 -16.73 6.44
C ILE A 76 -12.48 -17.56 5.19
N LYS A 77 -13.52 -18.16 4.60
CA LYS A 77 -13.42 -18.85 3.30
C LYS A 77 -13.51 -17.83 2.16
N THR A 78 -12.39 -17.51 1.52
CA THR A 78 -12.36 -16.73 0.28
C THR A 78 -12.31 -17.62 -0.96
N GLY A 79 -13.04 -17.24 -2.01
CA GLY A 79 -13.03 -17.93 -3.31
C GLY A 79 -12.62 -17.00 -4.45
N CYS A 80 -11.31 -16.81 -4.66
CA CYS A 80 -10.83 -16.07 -5.83
C CYS A 80 -11.05 -16.91 -7.10
N ARG A 81 -11.75 -16.34 -8.09
CA ARG A 81 -11.95 -16.96 -9.41
C ARG A 81 -11.43 -16.03 -10.49
N SER A 82 -10.60 -16.57 -11.38
CA SER A 82 -10.10 -15.91 -12.58
C SER A 82 -10.24 -16.85 -13.78
N GLY A 83 -10.27 -16.30 -14.99
CA GLY A 83 -10.45 -17.07 -16.23
C GLY A 83 -10.47 -16.17 -17.46
N LYS A 84 -10.39 -16.79 -18.64
CA LYS A 84 -10.45 -16.10 -19.95
C LYS A 84 -11.86 -16.06 -20.57
N ASP A 85 -12.81 -16.72 -19.90
CA ASP A 85 -14.21 -16.80 -20.28
C ASP A 85 -14.97 -15.68 -19.55
N TYR A 86 -15.01 -14.51 -20.17
CA TYR A 86 -15.59 -13.29 -19.59
C TYR A 86 -17.11 -13.39 -19.44
N ASP A 87 -17.80 -14.06 -20.35
CA ASP A 87 -19.25 -14.26 -20.28
C ASP A 87 -19.63 -15.11 -19.06
N ARG A 88 -18.89 -16.19 -18.82
CA ARG A 88 -19.07 -17.02 -17.60
C ARG A 88 -18.73 -16.26 -16.33
N ILE A 89 -17.66 -15.46 -16.31
CA ILE A 89 -17.30 -14.64 -15.13
C ILE A 89 -18.40 -13.61 -14.86
N SER A 90 -18.89 -12.92 -15.88
CA SER A 90 -20.00 -11.97 -15.81
C SER A 90 -21.27 -12.63 -15.28
N ALA A 91 -21.64 -13.79 -15.81
CA ALA A 91 -22.80 -14.56 -15.37
C ALA A 91 -22.71 -15.00 -13.89
N VAL A 92 -21.53 -15.45 -13.43
CA VAL A 92 -21.30 -15.82 -12.03
C VAL A 92 -21.37 -14.61 -11.10
N SER A 93 -20.68 -13.52 -11.45
CA SER A 93 -20.70 -12.27 -10.66
C SER A 93 -22.12 -11.70 -10.57
N LYS A 94 -22.86 -11.70 -11.67
CA LYS A 94 -24.27 -11.28 -11.68
C LYS A 94 -25.13 -12.19 -10.81
N HIS A 95 -25.00 -13.51 -10.92
CA HIS A 95 -25.76 -14.44 -10.07
C HIS A 95 -25.48 -14.25 -8.57
N MET A 96 -24.25 -13.93 -8.19
CA MET A 96 -23.92 -13.57 -6.81
C MET A 96 -24.63 -12.28 -6.36
N ILE A 97 -24.59 -11.22 -7.16
CA ILE A 97 -25.32 -9.97 -6.89
C ILE A 97 -26.84 -10.22 -6.80
N ASP A 98 -27.38 -10.98 -7.75
CA ASP A 98 -28.81 -11.29 -7.85
C ASP A 98 -29.32 -12.09 -6.63
N THR A 99 -28.45 -12.89 -6.01
CA THR A 99 -28.70 -13.66 -4.78
C THR A 99 -28.31 -12.94 -3.48
N GLY A 100 -27.91 -11.66 -3.56
CA GLY A 100 -27.59 -10.84 -2.38
C GLY A 100 -26.19 -11.07 -1.80
N ASN A 101 -25.25 -11.58 -2.59
CA ASN A 101 -23.84 -11.75 -2.20
C ASN A 101 -22.99 -10.65 -2.88
N PRO A 102 -22.40 -9.69 -2.13
CA PRO A 102 -21.53 -8.68 -2.73
C PRO A 102 -20.25 -9.34 -3.30
N VAL A 103 -19.78 -8.81 -4.43
CA VAL A 103 -18.63 -9.34 -5.17
C VAL A 103 -17.53 -8.29 -5.21
N LEU A 104 -16.32 -8.65 -4.82
CA LEU A 104 -15.12 -7.85 -5.03
C LEU A 104 -14.52 -8.20 -6.39
N ILE A 105 -14.45 -7.23 -7.31
CA ILE A 105 -13.94 -7.44 -8.68
C ILE A 105 -12.64 -6.65 -8.84
N TYR A 106 -11.56 -7.35 -9.18
CA TYR A 106 -10.35 -6.72 -9.70
C TYR A 106 -10.54 -6.39 -11.17
N VAL A 107 -10.49 -5.10 -11.47
CA VAL A 107 -10.42 -4.57 -12.83
C VAL A 107 -9.04 -3.98 -13.05
N ASP A 108 -8.54 -4.12 -14.27
CA ASP A 108 -7.23 -3.59 -14.63
C ASP A 108 -7.38 -2.12 -15.05
N MET A 109 -6.79 -1.22 -14.25
CA MET A 109 -6.99 0.24 -14.35
C MET A 109 -6.74 0.83 -15.76
N PRO A 110 -5.78 0.36 -16.57
CA PRO A 110 -5.56 0.88 -17.93
C PRO A 110 -6.69 0.60 -18.93
N TYR A 111 -7.56 -0.37 -18.63
CA TYR A 111 -8.76 -0.66 -19.42
C TYR A 111 -9.97 0.19 -18.97
N MET A 112 -9.81 0.99 -17.91
CA MET A 112 -10.79 1.96 -17.47
C MET A 112 -10.52 3.29 -18.19
N SER A 113 -11.26 3.56 -19.26
CA SER A 113 -11.04 4.71 -20.15
C SER A 113 -11.06 6.08 -19.46
N TYR A 114 -11.66 6.18 -18.27
CA TYR A 114 -11.69 7.40 -17.45
C TYR A 114 -10.45 7.61 -16.57
N LEU A 115 -9.57 6.61 -16.41
CA LEU A 115 -8.31 6.73 -15.65
C LEU A 115 -7.12 7.16 -16.52
N GLY A 116 -7.19 6.99 -17.83
CA GLY A 116 -6.14 7.43 -18.77
C GLY A 116 -4.78 6.75 -18.59
N MET A 117 -4.75 5.52 -18.05
CA MET A 117 -3.52 4.81 -17.68
C MET A 117 -2.96 3.90 -18.81
N ASP A 118 -1.66 3.62 -18.73
CA ASP A 118 -0.92 2.74 -19.65
C ASP A 118 -0.96 1.25 -19.21
N LYS A 119 -0.97 0.33 -20.17
CA LYS A 119 -1.48 -1.06 -20.04
C LYS A 119 -0.69 -2.04 -19.18
N ASP A 120 0.48 -1.66 -18.66
CA ASP A 120 1.48 -2.60 -18.15
C ASP A 120 1.72 -2.56 -16.61
N SER A 121 0.70 -2.26 -15.76
CA SER A 121 0.90 -1.94 -14.32
C SER A 121 0.11 -2.82 -13.28
N HIS A 122 0.79 -3.63 -12.44
CA HIS A 122 0.21 -4.54 -11.40
C HIS A 122 1.12 -4.71 -10.11
N PHE A 123 0.66 -5.18 -8.89
CA PHE A 123 1.43 -4.93 -7.59
C PHE A 123 1.41 -5.82 -6.28
N GLY A 124 2.57 -5.89 -5.50
CA GLY A 124 2.78 -5.78 -3.98
C GLY A 124 3.76 -6.72 -3.08
N GLY A 125 3.80 -6.68 -1.69
CA GLY A 125 4.03 -7.76 -0.59
C GLY A 125 4.34 -7.48 1.01
N HIS A 126 3.51 -7.86 2.08
CA HIS A 126 3.78 -8.38 3.54
C HIS A 126 3.39 -7.67 4.99
N ALA A 127 3.37 -8.35 6.22
CA ALA A 127 2.60 -8.07 7.56
C ALA A 127 3.26 -7.90 8.99
N VAL A 128 3.01 -6.83 9.75
CA VAL A 128 3.35 -6.61 11.20
C VAL A 128 4.65 -7.26 11.73
N GLU A 129 4.64 -8.37 12.48
CA GLU A 129 5.88 -9.10 12.85
C GLU A 129 6.65 -9.54 11.58
N GLU A 130 5.91 -10.12 10.63
CA GLU A 130 6.36 -10.39 9.28
C GLU A 130 6.65 -9.11 8.45
N THR A 131 6.13 -7.91 8.77
CA THR A 131 6.48 -6.61 8.14
C THR A 131 7.82 -6.18 8.70
N CYS A 132 8.04 -6.23 10.02
CA CYS A 132 9.36 -6.02 10.61
C CYS A 132 10.36 -6.98 9.97
N ARG A 133 10.04 -8.28 9.94
CA ARG A 133 10.90 -9.30 9.32
C ARG A 133 11.16 -9.03 7.83
N THR A 134 10.17 -8.67 7.02
CA THR A 134 10.36 -8.46 5.57
C THR A 134 10.90 -7.08 5.23
N MET A 135 10.69 -6.07 6.07
CA MET A 135 11.28 -4.74 5.94
C MET A 135 12.75 -4.75 6.37
N LEU A 136 13.08 -5.39 7.51
CA LEU A 136 14.45 -5.50 8.04
C LEU A 136 15.28 -6.55 7.28
N ASN A 137 14.70 -7.73 7.03
CA ASN A 137 15.35 -8.90 6.44
C ASN A 137 14.69 -9.35 5.12
N PRO A 138 14.58 -8.47 4.10
CA PRO A 138 14.01 -8.81 2.81
C PRO A 138 14.85 -9.82 2.03
N PRO A 139 14.25 -10.69 1.19
CA PRO A 139 14.98 -11.67 0.38
C PRO A 139 15.75 -11.05 -0.80
N ALA A 140 15.62 -9.74 -1.06
CA ALA A 140 16.32 -9.03 -2.13
C ALA A 140 16.60 -7.58 -1.74
N GLN A 141 17.73 -7.01 -2.21
CA GLN A 141 18.14 -5.62 -1.92
C GLN A 141 17.18 -4.54 -2.46
N LEU A 142 16.25 -4.91 -3.33
CA LEU A 142 15.25 -4.03 -3.92
C LEU A 142 13.96 -3.91 -3.08
N LEU A 143 13.85 -4.72 -2.02
CA LEU A 143 12.70 -4.78 -1.11
C LEU A 143 13.05 -4.21 0.28
N GLY A 144 12.03 -3.89 1.08
CA GLY A 144 12.18 -3.48 2.48
C GLY A 144 12.95 -2.17 2.65
N ILE A 145 13.61 -2.00 3.81
CA ILE A 145 14.49 -0.85 4.06
C ILE A 145 15.65 -0.79 3.04
N ASN A 146 16.08 -1.93 2.50
CA ASN A 146 17.09 -1.98 1.45
C ASN A 146 16.57 -1.34 0.14
N GLY A 147 15.27 -1.47 -0.15
CA GLY A 147 14.60 -0.77 -1.23
C GLY A 147 14.60 0.76 -1.05
N ILE A 148 14.35 1.26 0.18
CA ILE A 148 14.42 2.70 0.49
C ILE A 148 15.86 3.21 0.29
N MET A 149 16.84 2.47 0.84
CA MET A 149 18.27 2.74 0.63
C MET A 149 18.64 2.78 -0.85
N LYS A 150 18.15 1.81 -1.63
CA LYS A 150 18.37 1.75 -3.07
C LYS A 150 17.75 2.97 -3.77
N PHE A 151 16.50 3.31 -3.46
CA PHE A 151 15.83 4.47 -4.05
C PHE A 151 16.62 5.77 -3.80
N SER A 152 17.11 6.00 -2.57
CA SER A 152 17.95 7.18 -2.23
C SER A 152 19.21 7.32 -3.10
N LYS A 153 19.76 6.21 -3.60
CA LYS A 153 20.97 6.16 -4.46
C LYS A 153 20.64 6.20 -5.94
N GLU A 154 19.58 5.50 -6.36
CA GLU A 154 19.18 5.39 -7.76
C GLU A 154 18.54 6.69 -8.29
N ILE A 155 17.84 7.45 -7.45
CA ILE A 155 17.22 8.74 -7.84
C ILE A 155 18.24 9.76 -8.36
N LEU A 156 19.49 9.71 -7.87
CA LEU A 156 20.58 10.55 -8.39
C LEU A 156 20.89 10.25 -9.86
N LYS A 157 20.76 9.00 -10.30
CA LYS A 157 21.04 8.58 -11.68
C LYS A 157 20.00 9.07 -12.68
N TRP A 158 18.84 9.56 -12.20
CA TRP A 158 17.81 10.14 -13.04
C TRP A 158 18.27 11.45 -13.69
N GLU A 159 19.39 12.03 -13.25
CA GLU A 159 20.09 13.13 -13.95
C GLU A 159 20.44 12.80 -15.42
N LYS A 160 20.49 11.50 -15.76
CA LYS A 160 20.81 10.98 -17.09
C LYS A 160 19.58 10.65 -17.93
N PHE A 161 18.38 10.84 -17.40
CA PHE A 161 17.15 10.65 -18.17
C PHE A 161 16.90 11.86 -19.07
N ASP A 162 16.26 11.63 -20.21
CA ASP A 162 15.64 12.72 -20.96
C ASP A 162 14.50 13.37 -20.15
N SER A 163 14.06 14.57 -20.58
CA SER A 163 13.06 15.32 -19.83
C SER A 163 11.72 14.58 -19.72
N ALA A 164 11.30 13.84 -20.74
CA ALA A 164 10.02 13.11 -20.71
C ALA A 164 10.06 11.97 -19.69
N LYS A 165 11.12 11.16 -19.71
CA LYS A 165 11.32 10.07 -18.75
C LYS A 165 11.53 10.57 -17.33
N LEU A 166 12.24 11.68 -17.13
CA LEU A 166 12.43 12.31 -15.82
C LEU A 166 11.09 12.77 -15.22
N ARG A 167 10.25 13.42 -16.05
CA ARG A 167 8.93 13.91 -15.64
C ARG A 167 7.97 12.77 -15.34
N GLN A 168 7.97 11.73 -16.18
CA GLN A 168 7.21 10.50 -15.95
C GLN A 168 7.62 9.83 -14.64
N ALA A 169 8.93 9.73 -14.35
CA ALA A 169 9.42 9.18 -13.09
C ALA A 169 8.97 10.01 -11.87
N GLY A 170 8.98 11.35 -11.97
CA GLY A 170 8.38 12.21 -10.95
C GLY A 170 6.90 11.91 -10.72
N MET A 171 6.09 11.91 -11.78
CA MET A 171 4.65 11.68 -11.71
C MET A 171 4.29 10.29 -11.16
N VAL A 172 4.90 9.22 -11.68
CA VAL A 172 4.64 7.84 -11.25
C VAL A 172 4.96 7.68 -9.75
N ASN A 173 6.10 8.21 -9.30
CA ASN A 173 6.49 8.04 -7.89
C ASN A 173 5.74 8.99 -6.94
N TYR A 174 5.22 10.13 -7.43
CA TYR A 174 4.26 10.95 -6.68
C TYR A 174 2.99 10.16 -6.32
N PHE A 175 2.32 9.56 -7.31
CA PHE A 175 1.10 8.78 -7.06
C PHE A 175 1.35 7.53 -6.20
N GLN A 176 2.54 6.93 -6.26
CA GLN A 176 2.89 5.80 -5.39
C GLN A 176 3.12 6.21 -3.92
N ILE A 177 3.13 7.50 -3.59
CA ILE A 177 3.30 8.02 -2.22
C ILE A 177 2.07 8.78 -1.73
N ASN A 178 1.61 9.79 -2.48
CA ASN A 178 0.56 10.71 -2.08
C ASN A 178 -0.83 10.04 -2.03
N GLU A 179 -1.71 10.52 -1.15
CA GLU A 179 -3.07 10.00 -0.99
C GLU A 179 -3.88 9.94 -2.29
N SER A 180 -3.61 10.83 -3.26
CA SER A 180 -4.27 10.85 -4.57
C SER A 180 -4.09 9.57 -5.38
N GLY A 181 -3.03 8.78 -5.12
CA GLY A 181 -2.85 7.45 -5.70
C GLY A 181 -3.48 6.31 -4.89
N GLY A 182 -4.31 6.63 -3.89
CA GLY A 182 -4.98 5.66 -3.03
C GLY A 182 -4.04 4.99 -2.04
N THR A 183 -3.04 5.72 -1.50
CA THR A 183 -2.09 5.22 -0.48
C THR A 183 -2.49 5.56 0.95
N GLY A 184 -3.46 6.47 1.13
CA GLY A 184 -3.78 7.10 2.42
C GLY A 184 -2.71 8.09 2.92
N GLY A 185 -1.82 8.57 2.06
CA GLY A 185 -0.73 9.49 2.41
C GLY A 185 0.53 8.77 2.86
N GLY A 186 1.67 9.40 2.61
CA GLY A 186 3.01 8.96 3.00
C GLY A 186 3.27 7.47 2.75
N ILE A 187 2.96 6.98 1.54
CA ILE A 187 3.22 5.60 1.07
C ILE A 187 2.79 4.52 2.09
N PHE A 188 1.55 4.63 2.57
CA PHE A 188 0.88 3.75 3.55
C PHE A 188 1.39 3.82 5.00
N ARG A 189 2.35 4.70 5.34
CA ARG A 189 2.87 4.80 6.72
C ARG A 189 1.83 5.34 7.70
N SER A 190 0.99 6.30 7.28
CA SER A 190 -0.15 6.78 8.11
C SER A 190 -1.12 5.63 8.43
N MET A 191 -1.56 4.89 7.42
CA MET A 191 -2.48 3.76 7.56
C MET A 191 -1.94 2.69 8.52
N TYR A 192 -0.65 2.39 8.43
CA TYR A 192 0.02 1.44 9.34
C TYR A 192 0.21 1.99 10.76
N GLY A 193 0.50 3.29 10.92
CA GLY A 193 0.62 3.92 12.24
C GLY A 193 -0.72 4.00 12.98
N HIS A 194 -1.82 4.26 12.26
CA HIS A 194 -3.17 4.14 12.81
C HIS A 194 -3.53 2.69 13.17
N PHE A 195 -3.17 1.71 12.34
CA PHE A 195 -3.30 0.29 12.69
C PHE A 195 -2.59 -0.04 14.01
N LEU A 196 -1.33 0.37 14.18
CA LEU A 196 -0.59 0.13 15.42
C LEU A 196 -1.27 0.81 16.62
N THR A 197 -1.85 2.00 16.43
CA THR A 197 -2.62 2.70 17.47
C THR A 197 -3.90 1.94 17.85
N GLU A 198 -4.64 1.39 16.87
CA GLU A 198 -5.81 0.55 17.14
C GLU A 198 -5.43 -0.79 17.80
N ALA A 199 -4.36 -1.44 17.33
CA ALA A 199 -3.87 -2.70 17.88
C ALA A 199 -3.35 -2.53 19.31
N ALA A 200 -2.66 -1.42 19.62
CA ALA A 200 -2.19 -1.09 20.96
C ALA A 200 -3.31 -1.01 22.00
N HIS A 201 -4.49 -0.52 21.63
CA HIS A 201 -5.65 -0.50 22.53
C HIS A 201 -6.20 -1.91 22.80
N ILE A 202 -6.03 -2.85 21.88
CA ILE A 202 -6.45 -4.26 22.05
C ILE A 202 -5.41 -5.04 22.87
N LEU A 203 -4.13 -4.70 22.71
CA LEU A 203 -2.98 -5.34 23.38
C LEU A 203 -2.62 -4.69 24.73
N GLU A 204 -3.27 -3.57 25.09
CA GLU A 204 -2.96 -2.73 26.25
C GLU A 204 -1.47 -2.28 26.31
N ASP A 205 -0.88 -1.94 25.16
CA ASP A 205 0.55 -1.65 24.98
C ASP A 205 0.84 -0.23 24.46
N ASP A 206 1.13 0.69 25.38
CA ASP A 206 1.52 2.09 25.10
C ASP A 206 2.78 2.24 24.23
N THR A 207 3.66 1.22 24.19
CA THR A 207 4.86 1.22 23.34
C THR A 207 4.45 1.08 21.88
N ILE A 208 3.51 0.18 21.59
CA ILE A 208 2.97 -0.03 20.24
C ILE A 208 2.19 1.23 19.79
N ALA A 209 1.43 1.87 20.69
CA ALA A 209 0.74 3.12 20.39
C ALA A 209 1.74 4.25 20.03
N SER A 210 2.80 4.39 20.83
CA SER A 210 3.86 5.38 20.60
C SER A 210 4.57 5.17 19.27
N LEU A 211 4.91 3.91 18.94
CA LEU A 211 5.49 3.56 17.63
C LEU A 211 4.52 3.85 16.47
N GLY A 212 3.22 3.65 16.66
CA GLY A 212 2.19 4.04 15.71
C GLY A 212 2.23 5.53 15.36
N GLN A 213 2.43 6.40 16.36
CA GLN A 213 2.58 7.85 16.14
C GLN A 213 3.86 8.20 15.37
N GLU A 214 4.98 7.53 15.63
CA GLU A 214 6.20 7.75 14.84
C GLU A 214 6.06 7.28 13.38
N PHE A 215 5.28 6.24 13.10
CA PHE A 215 4.92 5.87 11.72
C PHE A 215 4.08 6.95 11.03
N ILE A 216 3.17 7.63 11.74
CA ILE A 216 2.41 8.77 11.18
C ILE A 216 3.37 9.93 10.86
N ARG A 217 4.30 10.29 11.75
CA ARG A 217 5.33 11.32 11.45
C ARG A 217 6.24 10.92 10.28
N ALA A 218 6.58 9.64 10.14
CA ALA A 218 7.30 9.15 8.98
C ALA A 218 6.50 9.28 7.66
N SER A 219 5.16 9.31 7.72
CA SER A 219 4.32 9.54 6.54
C SER A 219 4.44 10.99 6.04
N GLU A 220 4.46 11.98 6.94
CA GLU A 220 4.65 13.41 6.61
C GLU A 220 5.98 13.68 5.86
N LEU A 221 7.04 12.95 6.25
CA LEU A 221 8.33 12.99 5.55
C LEU A 221 8.23 12.41 4.13
N TRP A 222 7.44 11.34 3.95
CA TRP A 222 7.17 10.78 2.64
C TRP A 222 6.30 11.70 1.78
N ASP A 223 5.29 12.36 2.33
CA ASP A 223 4.49 13.34 1.59
C ASP A 223 5.37 14.52 1.12
N SER A 224 6.36 14.93 1.93
CA SER A 224 7.39 15.89 1.50
C SER A 224 8.29 15.38 0.35
N ILE A 225 8.48 14.06 0.21
CA ILE A 225 9.12 13.45 -0.98
C ILE A 225 8.18 13.50 -2.19
N ALA A 226 6.88 13.21 -1.98
CA ALA A 226 5.88 13.28 -3.03
C ALA A 226 5.81 14.68 -3.65
N ASP A 227 5.73 15.73 -2.84
CA ASP A 227 5.74 17.12 -3.32
C ASP A 227 6.95 17.44 -4.19
N GLY A 228 8.16 17.01 -3.78
CA GLY A 228 9.36 17.21 -4.58
C GLY A 228 9.41 16.38 -5.87
N LEU A 229 8.79 15.21 -5.89
CA LEU A 229 8.60 14.39 -7.10
C LEU A 229 7.54 14.99 -8.04
N TRP A 230 6.52 15.67 -7.51
CA TRP A 230 5.56 16.44 -8.29
C TRP A 230 6.21 17.69 -8.91
N GLN A 231 7.03 18.42 -8.16
CA GLN A 231 7.82 19.52 -8.75
C GLN A 231 8.78 19.00 -9.83
N LEU A 232 9.35 17.79 -9.67
CA LEU A 232 10.14 17.13 -10.71
C LEU A 232 9.31 16.78 -11.96
N SER A 233 8.04 16.39 -11.82
CA SER A 233 7.14 16.13 -12.96
C SER A 233 6.77 17.41 -13.72
N LEU A 234 6.59 18.52 -13.01
CA LEU A 234 6.21 19.83 -13.58
C LEU A 234 7.40 20.60 -14.18
N ALA A 235 8.58 20.55 -13.56
CA ALA A 235 9.74 21.32 -14.00
C ALA A 235 10.78 20.48 -14.78
N GLY A 236 10.94 19.20 -14.45
CA GLY A 236 12.08 18.40 -14.92
C GLY A 236 13.43 18.86 -14.35
N ASP A 237 13.42 19.59 -13.23
CA ASP A 237 14.64 20.15 -12.61
C ASP A 237 15.46 19.09 -11.87
N THR A 238 16.63 18.75 -12.44
CA THR A 238 17.55 17.76 -11.87
C THR A 238 18.23 18.24 -10.57
N ALA A 239 18.19 19.54 -10.24
CA ALA A 239 18.72 20.04 -8.96
C ALA A 239 17.96 19.46 -7.75
N LEU A 240 16.67 19.13 -7.91
CA LEU A 240 15.84 18.50 -6.89
C LEU A 240 16.34 17.11 -6.47
N LEU A 241 16.99 16.36 -7.37
CA LEU A 241 17.41 14.97 -7.15
C LEU A 241 18.36 14.81 -5.96
N LYS A 242 19.26 15.78 -5.75
CA LYS A 242 20.20 15.80 -4.60
C LYS A 242 19.50 16.06 -3.27
N LYS A 243 18.44 16.88 -3.26
CA LYS A 243 17.60 17.12 -2.06
C LYS A 243 16.79 15.87 -1.74
N LEU A 244 16.09 15.32 -2.73
CA LEU A 244 15.28 14.11 -2.59
C LEU A 244 16.11 12.91 -2.10
N SER A 245 17.28 12.67 -2.71
CA SER A 245 18.22 11.62 -2.29
C SER A 245 18.56 11.69 -0.79
N ARG A 246 18.87 12.88 -0.27
CA ARG A 246 19.18 13.10 1.16
C ARG A 246 17.98 12.86 2.05
N SER A 247 16.80 13.35 1.67
CA SER A 247 15.57 13.16 2.44
C SER A 247 15.12 11.69 2.46
N ILE A 248 15.18 10.97 1.34
CA ILE A 248 14.89 9.51 1.29
C ILE A 248 15.90 8.73 2.15
N ARG A 249 17.18 9.13 2.16
CA ARG A 249 18.20 8.53 3.03
C ARG A 249 17.89 8.75 4.51
N TYR A 250 17.47 9.95 4.89
CA TYR A 250 17.07 10.28 6.26
C TYR A 250 15.86 9.45 6.72
N ILE A 251 14.85 9.31 5.84
CA ILE A 251 13.69 8.44 6.09
C ILE A 251 14.10 6.98 6.30
N TYR A 252 15.07 6.45 5.54
CA TYR A 252 15.62 5.11 5.78
C TYR A 252 16.19 4.95 7.21
N ASP A 253 16.96 5.94 7.69
CA ASP A 253 17.60 5.86 9.00
C ASP A 253 16.56 5.92 10.13
N ILE A 254 15.46 6.68 9.94
CA ILE A 254 14.27 6.67 10.82
C ILE A 254 13.55 5.30 10.75
N GLU A 255 13.07 4.89 9.57
CA GLU A 255 12.25 3.67 9.43
C GLU A 255 13.00 2.42 9.92
N LYS A 256 14.31 2.31 9.66
CA LYS A 256 15.12 1.22 10.20
C LYS A 256 15.08 1.18 11.73
N THR A 257 15.14 2.34 12.38
CA THR A 257 15.05 2.45 13.84
C THR A 257 13.64 2.06 14.32
N LEU A 258 12.59 2.51 13.63
CA LEU A 258 11.20 2.17 13.96
C LEU A 258 10.92 0.67 13.85
N TYR A 259 11.33 -0.01 12.77
CA TYR A 259 11.11 -1.45 12.64
C TYR A 259 11.90 -2.27 13.69
N LEU A 260 13.12 -1.86 14.05
CA LEU A 260 13.89 -2.52 15.12
C LEU A 260 13.21 -2.36 16.49
N SER A 261 12.70 -1.16 16.79
CA SER A 261 11.94 -0.91 18.02
C SER A 261 10.62 -1.68 18.06
N LEU A 262 9.91 -1.78 16.92
CA LEU A 262 8.66 -2.52 16.80
C LEU A 262 8.86 -4.04 16.88
N GLU A 263 9.92 -4.58 16.26
CA GLU A 263 10.32 -5.99 16.42
C GLU A 263 10.61 -6.31 17.89
N LYS A 264 11.33 -5.42 18.61
CA LYS A 264 11.60 -5.58 20.03
C LYS A 264 10.32 -5.52 20.89
N ALA A 265 9.41 -4.58 20.59
CA ALA A 265 8.14 -4.45 21.30
C ALA A 265 7.31 -5.74 21.16
N ILE A 266 7.03 -6.17 19.92
CA ILE A 266 6.27 -7.40 19.62
C ILE A 266 6.86 -8.63 20.34
N ASN A 267 8.20 -8.80 20.29
CA ASN A 267 8.87 -9.90 20.96
C ASN A 267 8.78 -9.85 22.50
N SER A 268 8.49 -8.69 23.08
CA SER A 268 8.28 -8.51 24.52
C SER A 268 6.83 -8.82 24.91
N THR A 269 5.85 -8.32 24.13
CA THR A 269 4.40 -8.52 24.36
C THR A 269 3.97 -9.97 24.13
N CYS A 270 4.67 -10.75 23.30
CA CYS A 270 4.39 -12.18 23.09
C CYS A 270 4.97 -13.12 24.17
N LEU A 271 5.67 -12.60 25.19
CA LEU A 271 6.28 -13.38 26.28
C LEU A 271 5.60 -13.15 27.66
N SER A 272 4.53 -12.37 27.70
CA SER A 272 3.66 -12.10 28.86
C SER A 272 2.32 -12.82 28.73
#